data_AF-A0A2G4G397-F1
#
_entry.id   AF-A0A2G4G397-F1
#
_cell.length_a   1.000
_cell.length_b   1.000
_cell.length_c   1.000
_cell.angle_alpha   90.00
_cell.angle_beta   90.00
_cell.angle_gamma   90.00
#
_symmetry.space_group_name_H-M   'P 1'
#
loop_
_entity.id
_entity.type
_entity.pdbx_description
1 polymer ?
#
loop_
_entity_poly.entity_id
_entity_poly.type
_entity_poly.pdbx_seq_one_letter_code
_entity_poly.pdbx_strand_id
1 'polypeptide(L)'
;RLFLADARKIVPDMRLEDLSFAEGYGGVRPQLIDKANRKLMLGEASIAARPGLVFNVTPSPGGTCCLGNAARDLEAIVERLGCGFDRQRLARELYGETG
;
A
#
# COMPACT_ATOMS: atom_id res chain seq x y z
N ARG A 1 17.99 23.11 3.32
CA ARG A 1 19.29 22.90 2.63
C ARG A 1 19.61 21.40 2.42
N LEU A 2 19.32 20.51 3.39
CA LEU A 2 19.53 19.05 3.24
C LEU A 2 18.76 18.41 2.06
N PHE A 3 17.46 18.67 1.94
CA PHE A 3 16.65 18.09 0.85
C PHE A 3 17.16 18.42 -0.57
N LEU A 4 17.51 19.69 -0.83
CA LEU A 4 18.04 20.11 -2.13
C LEU A 4 19.37 19.41 -2.45
N ALA A 5 20.22 19.17 -1.44
CA ALA A 5 21.48 18.45 -1.64
C ALA A 5 21.25 16.98 -2.01
N ASP A 6 20.25 16.34 -1.41
CA ASP A 6 19.85 14.97 -1.76
C ASP A 6 19.18 14.88 -3.14
N ALA A 7 18.27 15.81 -3.44
CA ALA A 7 17.58 15.87 -4.74
C ALA A 7 18.55 16.04 -5.91
N ARG A 8 19.61 16.85 -5.73
CA ARG A 8 20.67 17.07 -6.73
C ARG A 8 21.48 15.82 -7.10
N LYS A 9 21.39 14.74 -6.31
CA LYS A 9 21.98 13.44 -6.70
C LYS A 9 21.28 12.84 -7.92
N ILE A 10 20.01 13.20 -8.16
CA ILE A 10 19.16 12.69 -9.24
C ILE A 10 18.90 13.78 -10.29
N VAL A 11 18.65 15.02 -9.84
CA VAL A 11 18.36 16.19 -10.70
C VAL A 11 19.38 17.30 -10.40
N PRO A 12 20.58 17.27 -11.02
CA PRO A 12 21.73 18.08 -10.59
C PRO A 12 21.55 19.60 -10.71
N ASP A 13 20.73 20.02 -11.68
CA ASP A 13 20.44 21.41 -12.01
C ASP A 13 19.34 22.05 -11.15
N MET A 14 18.65 21.27 -10.30
CA MET A 14 17.61 21.77 -9.41
C MET A 14 18.11 22.91 -8.53
N ARG A 15 17.36 24.01 -8.46
CA ARG A 15 17.64 25.22 -7.69
C ARG A 15 16.65 25.36 -6.54
N LEU A 16 17.00 26.21 -5.59
CA LEU A 16 16.14 26.44 -4.43
C LEU A 16 14.79 27.08 -4.83
N GLU A 17 14.81 27.95 -5.84
CA GLU A 17 13.61 28.59 -6.40
C GLU A 17 12.65 27.60 -7.09
N ASP A 18 13.13 26.42 -7.48
CA ASP A 18 12.30 25.36 -8.05
C ASP A 18 11.53 24.56 -6.96
N LEU A 19 11.77 24.88 -5.67
CA LEU A 19 11.18 24.20 -4.53
C LEU A 19 10.28 25.13 -3.71
N SER A 20 9.07 24.68 -3.40
CA SER A 20 8.16 25.32 -2.45
C SER A 20 7.75 24.33 -1.36
N PHE A 21 7.69 24.77 -0.11
CA PHE A 21 7.09 23.95 0.93
C PHE A 21 5.59 23.79 0.68
N ALA A 22 5.11 22.56 0.75
CA ALA A 22 3.69 22.26 0.72
C ALA A 22 3.09 22.47 2.11
N GLU A 23 2.65 23.70 2.40
CA GLU A 23 2.06 24.04 3.69
C GLU A 23 0.76 23.27 3.94
N GLY A 24 0.60 22.73 5.15
CA GLY A 24 -0.53 21.89 5.51
C GLY A 24 -0.44 20.45 5.01
N TYR A 25 0.62 20.08 4.27
CA TYR A 25 0.83 18.72 3.78
C TYR A 25 1.88 18.00 4.61
N GLY A 26 1.52 16.82 5.10
CA GLY A 26 2.41 15.91 5.82
C GLY A 26 1.81 14.50 5.81
N GLY A 27 2.62 13.50 6.14
CA GLY A 27 2.16 12.12 6.17
C GLY A 27 2.91 11.31 7.22
N VAL A 28 2.18 10.44 7.91
CA VAL A 28 2.75 9.43 8.80
C VAL A 28 2.65 8.09 8.10
N ARG A 29 3.78 7.38 7.99
CA ARG A 29 3.81 6.03 7.43
C ARG A 29 3.76 5.02 8.59
N PRO A 30 2.67 4.26 8.76
CA PRO A 30 2.64 3.21 9.76
C PRO A 30 3.69 2.15 9.40
N GLN A 31 4.47 1.70 10.38
CA GLN A 31 5.49 0.67 10.21
C GLN A 31 5.21 -0.49 11.16
N LEU A 32 5.27 -1.71 10.64
CA LEU A 32 5.06 -2.91 11.42
C LEU A 32 6.37 -3.37 12.04
N ILE A 33 6.32 -3.70 13.33
CA ILE A 33 7.49 -4.17 14.07
C ILE A 33 7.13 -5.50 14.71
N ASP A 34 7.91 -6.53 14.38
CA ASP A 34 7.92 -7.77 15.14
C ASP A 34 8.76 -7.54 16.41
N LYS A 35 8.06 -7.42 17.54
CA LYS A 35 8.68 -7.17 18.84
C LYS A 35 9.42 -8.38 19.39
N ALA A 36 9.00 -9.60 19.07
CA ALA A 36 9.62 -10.81 19.56
C ALA A 36 10.99 -11.01 18.91
N ASN A 37 11.05 -10.83 17.58
CA ASN A 37 12.28 -10.94 16.81
C ASN A 37 13.07 -9.63 16.73
N ARG A 38 12.51 -8.52 17.23
CA ARG A 38 13.06 -7.14 17.16
C ARG A 38 13.38 -6.73 15.72
N LYS A 39 12.44 -6.96 14.80
CA LYS A 39 12.61 -6.70 13.37
C LYS A 39 11.56 -5.73 12.84
N LEU A 40 12.00 -4.84 11.96
CA LEU A 40 11.11 -4.06 11.10
C LEU A 40 10.56 -4.99 10.01
N MET A 41 9.24 -5.09 9.92
CA MET A 41 8.55 -5.84 8.88
C MET A 41 8.44 -4.95 7.63
N LEU A 42 8.89 -5.47 6.50
CA LEU A 42 8.81 -4.80 5.20
C LEU A 42 7.75 -5.49 4.34
N GLY A 43 7.03 -4.70 3.54
CA GLY A 43 5.99 -5.19 2.63
C GLY A 43 4.60 -5.29 3.25
N GLU A 44 3.71 -5.96 2.53
CA GLU A 44 2.32 -6.18 2.94
C GLU A 44 2.24 -7.10 4.16
N ALA A 45 1.37 -6.77 5.10
CA ALA A 45 0.97 -7.69 6.16
C ALA A 45 -0.56 -7.74 6.27
N SER A 46 -1.09 -8.95 6.37
CA SER A 46 -2.49 -9.20 6.67
C SER A 46 -2.58 -10.11 7.89
N ILE A 47 -3.43 -9.73 8.84
CA ILE A 47 -3.72 -10.51 10.04
C ILE A 47 -5.19 -10.90 9.99
N ALA A 48 -5.44 -12.20 9.82
CA ALA A 48 -6.79 -12.75 9.93
C ALA A 48 -7.12 -12.96 11.41
N ALA A 49 -8.03 -12.14 11.94
CA ALA A 49 -8.55 -12.29 13.30
C ALA A 49 -9.92 -12.96 13.24
N ARG A 50 -10.10 -14.06 13.97
CA ARG A 50 -11.34 -14.85 13.92
C ARG A 50 -12.32 -14.39 15.02
N PRO A 51 -13.64 -14.38 14.75
CA PRO A 51 -14.29 -14.61 13.45
C PRO A 51 -14.55 -13.30 12.67
N GLY A 52 -14.26 -13.30 11.36
CA GLY A 52 -14.75 -12.29 10.42
C GLY A 52 -14.02 -10.95 10.37
N LEU A 53 -12.82 -10.83 10.95
CA LEU A 53 -12.00 -9.63 10.90
C LEU A 53 -10.74 -9.85 10.06
N VAL A 54 -10.45 -8.89 9.19
CA VAL A 54 -9.20 -8.84 8.43
C VAL A 54 -8.54 -7.50 8.71
N PHE A 55 -7.32 -7.53 9.25
CA PHE A 55 -6.50 -6.34 9.44
C PHE A 55 -5.43 -6.31 8.36
N ASN A 56 -5.60 -5.42 7.39
CA ASN A 56 -4.65 -5.22 6.32
C ASN A 56 -3.86 -3.93 6.57
N VAL A 57 -2.54 -4.03 6.53
CA VAL A 57 -1.65 -2.87 6.66
C VAL A 57 -0.46 -3.05 5.73
N THR A 58 -0.22 -2.03 4.91
CA THR A 58 0.94 -2.00 4.02
C THR A 58 1.73 -0.72 4.21
N PRO A 59 2.86 -0.79 4.94
CA PRO A 59 3.74 0.36 5.14
C PRO A 59 4.32 0.94 3.84
N SER A 60 4.71 0.05 2.92
CA SER A 60 5.19 0.37 1.58
C SER A 60 5.23 -0.89 0.72
N PRO A 61 4.90 -0.82 -0.58
CA PRO A 61 4.30 0.30 -1.32
C PRO A 61 2.76 0.23 -1.30
N GLY A 62 2.11 0.89 -0.32
CA GLY A 62 0.66 0.77 -0.09
C GLY A 62 -0.23 1.18 -1.28
N GLY A 63 0.18 2.20 -2.04
CA GLY A 63 -0.55 2.61 -3.25
C GLY A 63 -0.43 1.59 -4.40
N THR A 64 0.70 0.92 -4.53
CA THR A 64 0.93 -0.06 -5.60
C THR A 64 0.16 -1.35 -5.37
N CYS A 65 -0.01 -1.77 -4.12
CA CYS A 65 -0.64 -3.05 -3.78
C CYS A 65 -2.12 -2.94 -3.37
N CYS A 66 -2.70 -1.73 -3.35
CA CYS A 66 -4.02 -1.51 -2.74
C CYS A 66 -5.13 -2.36 -3.38
N LEU A 67 -5.14 -2.49 -4.71
CA LEU A 67 -6.13 -3.29 -5.42
C LEU A 67 -5.91 -4.80 -5.22
N GLY A 68 -4.66 -5.27 -5.20
CA GLY A 68 -4.36 -6.67 -4.91
C GLY A 68 -4.74 -7.08 -3.48
N ASN A 69 -4.52 -6.17 -2.52
CA ASN A 69 -4.98 -6.30 -1.15
C ASN A 69 -6.51 -6.37 -1.07
N ALA A 70 -7.21 -5.43 -1.72
CA ALA A 70 -8.66 -5.40 -1.75
C ALA A 70 -9.27 -6.66 -2.38
N ALA A 71 -8.68 -7.17 -3.46
CA ALA A 71 -9.12 -8.42 -4.10
C ALA A 71 -9.00 -9.62 -3.16
N ARG A 72 -7.92 -9.72 -2.37
CA ARG A 72 -7.75 -10.76 -1.35
C ARG A 72 -8.75 -10.62 -0.21
N ASP A 73 -8.98 -9.40 0.28
CA ASP A 73 -9.92 -9.14 1.36
C ASP A 73 -11.37 -9.44 0.92
N LEU A 74 -11.69 -9.20 -0.36
CA LEU A 74 -12.98 -9.55 -0.96
C LEU A 74 -13.25 -11.05 -0.95
N GLU A 75 -12.28 -11.90 -1.26
CA GLU A 75 -12.44 -13.36 -1.21
C GLU A 75 -12.82 -13.82 0.21
N ALA A 76 -12.19 -13.26 1.24
CA ALA A 76 -12.53 -13.54 2.64
C ALA A 76 -13.96 -13.09 3.00
N ILE A 77 -14.42 -11.96 2.46
CA ILE A 77 -15.80 -11.48 2.64
C ILE A 77 -16.80 -12.41 1.96
N VAL A 78 -16.53 -12.81 0.72
CA VAL A 78 -17.38 -13.71 -0.07
C VAL A 78 -17.51 -15.07 0.63
N GLU A 79 -16.41 -15.64 1.12
CA GLU A 79 -16.41 -16.88 1.91
C GLU A 79 -17.26 -16.72 3.17
N ARG A 80 -17.09 -15.62 3.90
CA ARG A 80 -17.83 -15.38 5.14
C ARG A 80 -19.33 -15.21 4.93
N LEU A 81 -19.74 -14.58 3.84
CA LEU A 81 -21.15 -14.33 3.52
C LEU A 81 -21.80 -15.51 2.79
N GLY A 82 -21.02 -16.44 2.23
CA GLY A 82 -21.52 -17.55 1.44
C GLY A 82 -22.23 -17.10 0.16
N CYS A 83 -21.83 -15.96 -0.41
CA CYS A 83 -22.46 -15.38 -1.59
C CYS A 83 -21.70 -15.69 -2.88
N GLY A 84 -22.37 -15.50 -4.02
CA GLY A 84 -21.70 -15.50 -5.33
C GLY A 84 -20.98 -14.18 -5.60
N PHE A 85 -19.84 -14.25 -6.30
CA PHE A 85 -19.09 -13.09 -6.75
C PHE A 85 -18.52 -13.33 -8.16
N ASP A 86 -18.60 -12.31 -9.02
CA ASP A 86 -18.14 -12.37 -10.41
C ASP A 86 -16.61 -12.13 -10.51
N ARG A 87 -15.85 -13.21 -10.32
CA ARG A 87 -14.39 -13.21 -10.39
C ARG A 87 -13.87 -12.88 -11.79
N GLN A 88 -14.59 -13.26 -12.84
CA GLN A 88 -14.16 -13.00 -14.20
C GLN A 88 -14.24 -11.52 -14.53
N ARG A 89 -15.31 -10.85 -14.10
CA ARG A 89 -15.43 -9.40 -14.24
C ARG A 89 -14.34 -8.67 -13.47
N LEU A 90 -14.06 -9.05 -12.22
CA LEU A 90 -12.98 -8.43 -11.45
C LEU A 90 -11.63 -8.60 -12.15
N ALA A 91 -11.32 -9.80 -12.64
CA ALA A 91 -10.07 -10.04 -13.36
C ALA A 91 -9.94 -9.15 -14.60
N ARG A 92 -11.02 -8.98 -15.39
CA ARG A 92 -11.05 -8.08 -16.54
C ARG A 92 -10.85 -6.61 -16.14
N GLU A 93 -11.48 -6.17 -15.05
CA GLU A 93 -11.34 -4.79 -14.57
C GLU A 93 -9.94 -4.49 -14.03
N LEU A 94 -9.27 -5.48 -13.42
CA LEU A 94 -7.92 -5.32 -12.84
C LEU A 94 -6.79 -5.48 -13.86
N TYR A 95 -6.93 -6.40 -14.81
CA TYR A 95 -5.83 -6.82 -15.68
C TYR A 95 -6.11 -6.64 -17.18
N GLY A 96 -7.33 -6.26 -17.56
CA GLY A 96 -7.78 -6.24 -18.95
C GLY A 96 -8.21 -7.61 -19.45
N GLU A 97 -8.59 -7.69 -20.73
CA GLU A 97 -8.85 -8.96 -21.40
C GLU A 97 -7.52 -9.64 -21.73
N THR A 98 -7.27 -10.80 -21.14
CA THR A 98 -6.27 -11.74 -21.68
C THR A 98 -6.82 -12.27 -23.00
N GLY A 99 -6.27 -11.78 -24.11
CA GLY A 99 -6.50 -12.33 -25.45
C GLY A 99 -6.02 -13.77 -25.60
#